data_AF-A0A836V5L9-F1
#
_entry.id   AF-A0A836V5L9-F1
#
_cell.length_a   1.000
_cell.length_b   1.000
_cell.length_c   1.000
_cell.angle_alpha   90.00
_cell.angle_beta   90.00
_cell.angle_gamma   90.00
#
_symmetry.space_group_name_H-M   'P 1'
#
loop_
_entity.id
_entity.type
_entity.pdbx_description
1 polymer ?
#
loop_
_entity_poly.entity_id
_entity_poly.type
_entity_poly.pdbx_seq_one_letter_code
_entity_poly.pdbx_strand_id
1 'polypeptide(L)'
;MLTSQGQIEELLDIAPDWRQIFDSLTKDAGFVEAKGLTGLQPGKSKTIGLFELFERLGAKALYKKAQVLKEDKEKLLSLVRNYYLQPLAAKMVANNQNLKRFFVQRRVPADEQKRHALSIATELAEKLDGAVRKHLLQDAEDGFKVLLPAYIQRSVHNQAIDYIREEWDWEKSTLQDLNLDPEQEDPRQNTADDSQYMPENQAISGEQVSQLNQLRDMLEKMLADKKSPKEPLEVVDCMFGLGLTKFSCAGKELTMRECCDVLQLPGETQARKIARCQVLLDKGLSMVREGIRQNLPGIADCWQKETNVNRASRRELNQQLGMTESEVERLIVQRQYRRLLELVEKSILKEARLKELESKGAVAAFVPVDINSATNRDLMDILGLDKVTAQKVCEKRPFPHLSNLVELQLVNETGLKELLGRGCVLKVVVEGRKDINSAPLDELVKSGIESSLAKRIERGRPFGTWAELEDYLQIDLNKEPVLRQNFCLGIFSD
;
A
#
# COMPACT_ATOMS: atom_id res chain seq x y z
N MET A 1 26.28 -16.15 13.17
CA MET A 1 27.13 -16.23 11.96
C MET A 1 28.16 -17.36 12.10
N LEU A 2 27.73 -18.63 12.03
CA LEU A 2 28.63 -19.79 12.09
C LEU A 2 28.20 -20.94 11.16
N THR A 3 27.34 -20.70 10.16
CA THR A 3 26.63 -21.78 9.43
C THR A 3 26.76 -21.77 7.91
N SER A 4 27.38 -20.78 7.26
CA SER A 4 27.34 -20.70 5.79
C SER A 4 28.26 -21.69 5.06
N GLN A 5 29.45 -22.01 5.60
CA GLN A 5 30.42 -22.85 4.89
C GLN A 5 29.97 -24.32 4.78
N GLY A 6 29.51 -24.94 5.86
CA GLY A 6 29.06 -26.34 5.82
C GLY A 6 27.84 -26.57 4.93
N GLN A 7 26.98 -25.56 4.77
CA GLN A 7 25.77 -25.64 3.94
C GLN A 7 26.08 -25.46 2.44
N ILE A 8 27.15 -24.71 2.14
CA ILE A 8 27.66 -24.62 0.77
C ILE A 8 28.30 -25.94 0.38
N GLU A 9 29.09 -26.56 1.26
CA GLU A 9 29.66 -27.90 1.00
C GLU A 9 28.56 -28.94 0.81
N GLU A 10 27.54 -28.96 1.67
CA GLU A 10 26.35 -29.81 1.52
C GLU A 10 25.65 -29.60 0.17
N LEU A 11 25.48 -28.34 -0.27
CA LEU A 11 24.90 -28.05 -1.58
C LEU A 11 25.78 -28.57 -2.72
N LEU A 12 27.10 -28.39 -2.63
CA LEU A 12 28.05 -28.80 -3.66
C LEU A 12 28.21 -30.32 -3.74
N ASP A 13 27.97 -31.05 -2.66
CA ASP A 13 27.88 -32.52 -2.68
C ASP A 13 26.63 -32.98 -3.47
N ILE A 14 25.52 -32.26 -3.35
CA ILE A 14 24.28 -32.54 -4.09
C ILE A 14 24.37 -32.08 -5.57
N ALA A 15 25.07 -30.97 -5.82
CA ALA A 15 25.18 -30.32 -7.12
C ALA A 15 26.64 -29.91 -7.44
N PRO A 16 27.54 -30.87 -7.72
CA PRO A 16 28.97 -30.60 -7.90
C PRO A 16 29.28 -29.73 -9.13
N ASP A 17 28.40 -29.76 -10.14
CA ASP A 17 28.46 -28.91 -11.34
C ASP A 17 28.32 -27.41 -11.01
N TRP A 18 27.74 -27.06 -9.86
CA TRP A 18 27.62 -25.66 -9.43
C TRP A 18 28.90 -25.11 -8.79
N ARG A 19 29.92 -25.96 -8.52
CA ARG A 19 31.20 -25.53 -7.93
C ARG A 19 31.90 -24.47 -8.78
N GLN A 20 31.86 -24.60 -10.11
CA GLN A 20 32.46 -23.61 -11.01
C GLN A 20 31.82 -22.22 -10.88
N ILE A 21 30.49 -22.17 -10.67
CA ILE A 21 29.73 -20.93 -10.49
C ILE A 21 30.05 -20.32 -9.12
N PHE A 22 30.12 -21.15 -8.09
CA PHE A 22 30.53 -20.74 -6.75
C PHE A 22 31.97 -20.18 -6.72
N ASP A 23 32.92 -20.86 -7.38
CA ASP A 23 34.31 -20.41 -7.48
C ASP A 23 34.43 -19.09 -8.26
N SER A 24 33.65 -18.93 -9.33
CA SER A 24 33.56 -17.66 -10.08
C SER A 24 33.06 -16.53 -9.19
N LEU A 25 31.97 -16.75 -8.46
CA LEU A 25 31.42 -15.76 -7.53
C LEU A 25 32.44 -15.38 -6.46
N THR A 26 33.16 -16.37 -5.91
CA THR A 26 34.17 -16.16 -4.86
C THR A 26 35.35 -15.34 -5.38
N LYS A 27 35.76 -15.56 -6.63
CA LYS A 27 36.77 -14.74 -7.32
C LYS A 27 36.28 -13.31 -7.55
N ASP A 28 35.04 -13.13 -8.00
CA ASP A 28 34.43 -11.81 -8.22
C ASP A 28 34.31 -11.01 -6.91
N ALA A 29 33.98 -11.68 -5.79
CA ALA A 29 33.94 -11.05 -4.47
C ALA A 29 35.32 -10.74 -3.88
N GLY A 30 36.37 -11.43 -4.35
CA GLY A 30 37.77 -11.18 -3.99
C GLY A 30 38.47 -10.08 -4.79
N PHE A 31 37.85 -9.56 -5.87
CA PHE A 31 38.45 -8.61 -6.82
C PHE A 31 37.95 -7.16 -6.66
N VAL A 32 37.54 -6.74 -5.45
CA VAL A 32 37.39 -5.30 -5.17
C VAL A 32 38.78 -4.73 -4.89
N GLU A 33 39.57 -4.53 -5.95
CA GLU A 33 40.80 -3.74 -5.87
C GLU A 33 40.44 -2.32 -5.46
N ALA A 34 41.06 -1.89 -4.36
CA ALA A 34 41.11 -0.52 -3.91
C ALA A 34 41.74 0.37 -4.99
N LYS A 35 40.93 0.93 -5.89
CA LYS A 35 41.34 2.11 -6.66
C LYS A 35 40.83 3.37 -6.00
N GLY A 36 41.75 3.95 -5.22
CA GLY A 36 41.86 5.40 -5.05
C GLY A 36 40.98 6.02 -3.97
N LEU A 37 41.49 6.04 -2.74
CA LEU A 37 41.83 7.27 -2.01
C LEU A 37 42.21 6.90 -0.58
N THR A 38 43.29 7.52 -0.14
CA THR A 38 43.99 7.40 1.14
C THR A 38 43.10 7.16 2.36
N GLY A 39 43.40 6.07 3.08
CA GLY A 39 43.13 5.91 4.50
C GLY A 39 41.74 5.40 4.86
N LEU A 40 41.55 4.08 4.91
CA LEU A 40 40.62 3.38 5.79
C LEU A 40 40.90 1.87 5.75
N GLN A 41 40.54 1.19 6.85
CA GLN A 41 40.93 -0.15 7.30
C GLN A 41 40.85 -1.29 6.26
N PRO A 42 41.63 -2.39 6.44
CA PRO A 42 41.56 -3.56 5.57
C PRO A 42 40.13 -4.12 5.52
N GLY A 43 39.54 -4.10 4.32
CA GLY A 43 38.18 -4.53 4.07
C GLY A 43 37.97 -6.00 4.39
N LYS A 44 36.92 -6.31 5.15
CA LYS A 44 36.46 -7.68 5.39
C LYS A 44 36.11 -8.33 4.04
N SER A 45 36.71 -9.48 3.74
CA SER A 45 36.31 -10.29 2.59
C SER A 45 34.82 -10.63 2.70
N LYS A 46 34.05 -10.31 1.66
CA LYS A 46 32.62 -10.61 1.64
C LYS A 46 32.44 -12.11 1.44
N THR A 47 32.16 -12.84 2.53
CA THR A 47 31.78 -14.26 2.45
C THR A 47 30.50 -14.41 1.66
N ILE A 48 30.53 -15.21 0.60
CA ILE A 48 29.39 -15.50 -0.27
C ILE A 48 28.51 -16.54 0.42
N GLY A 49 27.21 -16.26 0.55
CA GLY A 49 26.24 -17.19 1.09
C GLY A 49 25.53 -17.99 0.00
N LEU A 50 24.72 -18.95 0.44
CA LEU A 50 23.85 -19.74 -0.43
C LEU A 50 22.83 -18.88 -1.18
N PHE A 51 22.36 -17.78 -0.57
CA PHE A 51 21.41 -16.87 -1.19
C PHE A 51 21.98 -16.27 -2.48
N GLU A 52 23.20 -15.71 -2.44
CA GLU A 52 23.85 -15.11 -3.60
C GLU A 52 24.17 -16.14 -4.69
N LEU A 53 24.53 -17.37 -4.31
CA LEU A 53 24.73 -18.46 -5.25
C LEU A 53 23.42 -18.83 -5.96
N PHE A 54 22.32 -18.96 -5.22
CA PHE A 54 20.99 -19.27 -5.77
C PHE A 54 20.45 -18.14 -6.66
N GLU A 55 20.67 -16.88 -6.31
CA GLU A 55 20.36 -15.75 -7.20
C GLU A 55 21.13 -15.82 -8.52
N ARG A 56 22.42 -16.20 -8.48
CA ARG A 56 23.26 -16.31 -9.67
C ARG A 56 22.85 -17.47 -10.58
N LEU A 57 22.47 -18.60 -9.99
CA LEU A 57 21.99 -19.78 -10.71
C LEU A 57 20.63 -19.51 -11.38
N GLY A 58 19.73 -18.83 -10.64
CA GLY A 58 18.40 -18.49 -11.10
C GLY A 58 17.38 -19.64 -11.03
N ALA A 59 16.10 -19.28 -10.97
CA ALA A 59 14.97 -20.18 -10.76
C ALA A 59 14.94 -21.42 -11.67
N LYS A 60 15.28 -21.27 -12.96
CA LYS A 60 15.24 -22.35 -13.94
C LYS A 60 16.31 -23.42 -13.67
N ALA A 61 17.52 -23.01 -13.25
CA ALA A 61 18.59 -23.95 -12.93
C ALA A 61 18.26 -24.75 -11.66
N LEU A 62 17.74 -24.07 -10.63
CA LEU A 62 17.31 -24.69 -9.37
C LEU A 62 16.23 -25.76 -9.61
N TYR A 63 15.19 -25.40 -10.37
CA TYR A 63 14.07 -26.29 -10.66
C TYR A 63 14.50 -27.50 -11.51
N LYS A 64 15.27 -27.28 -12.58
CA LYS A 64 15.78 -28.37 -13.43
C LYS A 64 16.66 -29.33 -12.66
N LYS A 65 17.51 -28.82 -11.76
CA LYS A 65 18.35 -29.67 -10.92
C LYS A 65 17.48 -30.52 -9.98
N ALA A 66 16.45 -29.94 -9.38
CA ALA A 66 15.50 -30.68 -8.55
C ALA A 66 14.71 -31.74 -9.33
N GLN A 67 14.40 -31.54 -10.62
CA GLN A 67 13.78 -32.56 -11.48
C GLN A 67 14.70 -33.77 -11.72
N VAL A 68 16.00 -33.54 -11.91
CA VAL A 68 16.98 -34.60 -12.19
C VAL A 68 17.34 -35.40 -10.94
N LEU A 69 17.33 -34.77 -9.77
CA LEU A 69 17.69 -35.40 -8.51
C LEU A 69 16.59 -36.37 -8.05
N LYS A 70 17.00 -37.60 -7.67
CA LYS A 70 16.10 -38.61 -7.10
C LYS A 70 16.16 -38.63 -5.57
N GLU A 71 17.30 -39.05 -5.01
CA GLU A 71 17.46 -39.26 -3.56
C GLU A 71 17.74 -37.95 -2.80
N ASP A 72 18.58 -37.07 -3.34
CA ASP A 72 18.95 -35.80 -2.68
C ASP A 72 18.03 -34.61 -2.99
N LYS A 73 16.95 -34.84 -3.75
CA LYS A 73 15.96 -33.80 -4.12
C LYS A 73 15.39 -33.08 -2.90
N GLU A 74 15.05 -33.84 -1.87
CA GLU A 74 14.47 -33.32 -0.63
C GLU A 74 15.44 -32.38 0.10
N LYS A 75 16.72 -32.74 0.13
CA LYS A 75 17.77 -31.91 0.72
C LYS A 75 17.93 -30.62 -0.07
N LEU A 76 17.99 -30.68 -1.40
CA LEU A 76 18.07 -29.48 -2.24
C LEU A 76 16.88 -28.54 -2.01
N LEU A 77 15.65 -29.07 -1.99
CA LEU A 77 14.45 -28.25 -1.76
C LEU A 77 14.46 -27.61 -0.37
N SER A 78 14.93 -28.33 0.66
CA SER A 78 15.09 -27.74 2.00
C SER A 78 16.09 -26.57 2.02
N LEU A 79 17.19 -26.69 1.28
CA LEU A 79 18.18 -25.62 1.13
C LEU A 79 17.60 -24.43 0.36
N VAL A 80 16.87 -24.66 -0.73
CA VAL A 80 16.19 -23.61 -1.50
C VAL A 80 15.14 -22.90 -0.64
N ARG A 81 14.35 -23.63 0.13
CA ARG A 81 13.36 -23.03 1.04
C ARG A 81 14.03 -22.13 2.09
N ASN A 82 15.03 -22.65 2.80
CA ASN A 82 15.63 -21.98 3.95
C ASN A 82 16.59 -20.86 3.55
N TYR A 83 17.30 -20.98 2.42
CA TYR A 83 18.37 -20.05 2.04
C TYR A 83 18.07 -19.21 0.79
N TYR A 84 16.96 -19.47 0.09
CA TYR A 84 16.50 -18.64 -1.02
C TYR A 84 15.11 -18.06 -0.77
N LEU A 85 14.09 -18.92 -0.63
CA LEU A 85 12.69 -18.47 -0.54
C LEU A 85 12.42 -17.65 0.73
N GLN A 86 12.82 -18.16 1.90
CA GLN A 86 12.55 -17.50 3.18
C GLN A 86 13.27 -16.14 3.31
N PRO A 87 14.58 -16.00 3.00
CA PRO A 87 15.25 -14.71 3.02
C PRO A 87 14.67 -13.71 2.01
N LEU A 88 14.32 -14.17 0.79
CA LEU A 88 13.72 -13.33 -0.23
C LEU A 88 12.33 -12.83 0.19
N ALA A 89 11.49 -13.73 0.71
CA ALA A 89 10.19 -13.41 1.27
C ALA A 89 10.31 -12.45 2.45
N ALA A 90 11.22 -12.68 3.40
CA ALA A 90 11.42 -11.81 4.56
C ALA A 90 11.78 -10.38 4.15
N LYS A 91 12.69 -10.22 3.17
CA LYS A 91 13.05 -8.91 2.61
C LYS A 91 11.85 -8.21 1.96
N MET A 92 10.99 -8.95 1.27
CA MET A 92 9.80 -8.42 0.61
C MET A 92 8.69 -8.07 1.61
N VAL A 93 8.43 -8.92 2.61
CA VAL A 93 7.44 -8.70 3.67
C VAL A 93 7.81 -7.47 4.49
N ALA A 94 9.08 -7.35 4.89
CA ALA A 94 9.57 -6.19 5.64
C ALA A 94 9.46 -4.86 4.87
N ASN A 95 9.28 -4.91 3.55
CA ASN A 95 9.08 -3.73 2.69
C ASN A 95 7.64 -3.54 2.21
N ASN A 96 6.72 -4.42 2.61
CA ASN A 96 5.31 -4.33 2.24
C ASN A 96 4.65 -3.10 2.88
N GLN A 97 4.08 -2.23 2.05
CA GLN A 97 3.50 -0.97 2.50
C GLN A 97 2.19 -1.15 3.29
N ASN A 98 1.38 -2.15 2.95
CA ASN A 98 0.11 -2.41 3.63
C ASN A 98 0.37 -2.90 5.05
N LEU A 99 1.30 -3.84 5.20
CA LEU A 99 1.69 -4.37 6.51
C LEU A 99 2.34 -3.30 7.39
N LYS A 100 3.18 -2.42 6.82
CA LYS A 100 3.74 -1.26 7.54
C LYS A 100 2.65 -0.30 8.04
N ARG A 101 1.68 0.03 7.19
CA ARG A 101 0.55 0.89 7.57
C ARG A 101 -0.28 0.27 8.69
N PHE A 102 -0.59 -1.02 8.56
CA PHE A 102 -1.31 -1.80 9.57
C PHE A 102 -0.59 -1.78 10.94
N PHE A 103 0.72 -2.03 10.96
CA PHE A 103 1.50 -1.98 12.20
C PHE A 103 1.60 -0.58 12.80
N VAL A 104 1.73 0.46 11.98
CA VAL A 104 1.76 1.85 12.45
C VAL A 104 0.41 2.25 13.05
N GLN A 105 -0.71 1.87 12.43
CA GLN A 105 -2.05 2.13 12.95
C GLN A 105 -2.25 1.49 14.34
N ARG A 106 -1.73 0.27 14.53
CA ARG A 106 -1.79 -0.46 15.81
C ARG A 106 -0.67 -0.13 16.79
N ARG A 107 0.26 0.77 16.44
CA ARG A 107 1.44 1.15 17.25
C ARG A 107 2.29 -0.06 17.68
N VAL A 108 2.40 -1.06 16.82
CA VAL A 108 3.20 -2.28 17.09
C VAL A 108 4.69 -1.91 17.20
N PRO A 109 5.41 -2.32 18.26
CA PRO A 109 6.85 -2.07 18.42
C PRO A 109 7.68 -2.62 17.26
N ALA A 110 8.76 -1.93 16.88
CA ALA A 110 9.57 -2.28 15.71
C ALA A 110 10.16 -3.71 15.76
N ASP A 111 10.48 -4.22 16.96
CA ASP A 111 10.99 -5.59 17.10
C ASP A 111 9.91 -6.65 16.97
N GLU A 112 8.67 -6.35 17.36
CA GLU A 112 7.52 -7.21 17.07
C GLU A 112 7.18 -7.21 15.58
N GLN A 113 7.22 -6.04 14.92
CA GLN A 113 7.04 -5.97 13.45
C GLN A 113 8.02 -6.87 12.71
N LYS A 114 9.29 -6.91 13.13
CA LYS A 114 10.30 -7.82 12.56
C LYS A 114 9.96 -9.29 12.82
N ARG A 115 9.47 -9.63 14.02
CA ARG A 115 9.06 -11.01 14.36
C ARG A 115 7.86 -11.45 13.52
N HIS A 116 6.83 -10.60 13.38
CA HIS A 116 5.69 -10.88 12.51
C HIS A 116 6.12 -11.04 11.05
N ALA A 117 6.96 -10.14 10.54
CA ALA A 117 7.47 -10.24 9.18
C ALA A 117 8.25 -11.55 8.92
N LEU A 118 9.03 -12.00 9.91
CA LEU A 118 9.76 -13.27 9.84
C LEU A 118 8.83 -14.48 9.91
N SER A 119 7.78 -14.44 10.75
CA SER A 119 6.76 -15.49 10.82
C SER A 119 6.04 -15.65 9.49
N ILE A 120 5.51 -14.54 8.95
CA ILE A 120 4.84 -14.48 7.65
C ILE A 120 5.73 -15.03 6.53
N ALA A 121 7.01 -14.63 6.52
CA ALA A 121 7.96 -15.10 5.52
C ALA A 121 8.28 -16.59 5.63
N THR A 122 8.27 -17.14 6.85
CA THR A 122 8.53 -18.57 7.10
C THR A 122 7.36 -19.42 6.62
N GLU A 123 6.13 -19.06 7.00
CA GLU A 123 4.91 -19.71 6.52
C GLU A 123 4.80 -19.64 5.00
N LEU A 124 5.11 -18.49 4.41
CA LEU A 124 5.07 -18.33 2.97
C LEU A 124 6.13 -19.20 2.26
N ALA A 125 7.34 -19.31 2.81
CA ALA A 125 8.37 -20.15 2.24
C ALA A 125 7.95 -21.63 2.23
N GLU A 126 7.24 -22.10 3.27
CA GLU A 126 6.67 -23.44 3.30
C GLU A 126 5.59 -23.65 2.25
N LYS A 127 4.68 -22.68 2.07
CA LYS A 127 3.65 -22.72 1.01
C LYS A 127 4.29 -22.77 -0.39
N LEU A 128 5.31 -21.97 -0.62
CA LEU A 128 6.04 -21.92 -1.89
C LEU A 128 6.82 -23.21 -2.16
N ASP A 129 7.48 -23.77 -1.14
CA ASP A 129 8.13 -25.08 -1.23
C ASP A 129 7.11 -26.18 -1.59
N GLY A 130 5.93 -26.18 -0.93
CA GLY A 130 4.82 -27.07 -1.28
C GLY A 130 4.35 -26.93 -2.73
N ALA A 131 4.27 -25.70 -3.24
CA ALA A 131 3.93 -25.44 -4.64
C ALA A 131 5.01 -25.97 -5.61
N VAL A 132 6.30 -25.73 -5.33
CA VAL A 132 7.41 -26.28 -6.12
C VAL A 132 7.35 -27.80 -6.16
N ARG A 133 7.14 -28.44 -5.01
CA ARG A 133 7.01 -29.90 -4.90
C ARG A 133 5.86 -30.44 -5.73
N LYS A 134 4.70 -29.79 -5.68
CA LYS A 134 3.53 -30.16 -6.48
C LYS A 134 3.85 -30.10 -7.98
N HIS A 135 4.52 -29.04 -8.44
CA HIS A 135 4.91 -28.94 -9.84
C HIS A 135 5.95 -29.98 -10.25
N LEU A 136 6.91 -30.31 -9.37
CA LEU A 136 7.89 -31.37 -9.61
C LEU A 136 7.23 -32.75 -9.71
N LEU A 137 6.21 -33.04 -8.90
CA LEU A 137 5.44 -34.28 -8.98
C LEU A 137 4.64 -34.39 -10.29
N GLN A 138 4.22 -33.26 -10.85
CA GLN A 138 3.47 -33.18 -12.11
C GLN A 138 4.37 -33.07 -13.34
N ASP A 139 5.68 -33.04 -13.15
CA ASP A 139 6.70 -32.77 -14.18
C ASP A 139 6.37 -31.53 -15.05
N ALA A 140 5.86 -30.48 -14.41
CA ALA A 140 5.43 -29.27 -15.09
C ALA A 140 6.65 -28.47 -15.59
N GLU A 141 6.75 -28.26 -16.91
CA GLU A 141 7.87 -27.54 -17.53
C GLU A 141 8.05 -26.11 -16.99
N ASP A 142 6.98 -25.49 -16.52
CA ASP A 142 6.96 -24.12 -16.02
C ASP A 142 6.91 -24.00 -14.49
N GLY A 143 7.10 -25.10 -13.75
CA GLY A 143 7.13 -25.11 -12.29
C GLY A 143 8.22 -24.22 -11.68
N PHE A 144 9.27 -23.90 -12.44
CA PHE A 144 10.31 -22.96 -12.01
C PHE A 144 9.78 -21.54 -11.76
N LYS A 145 8.62 -21.17 -12.32
CA LYS A 145 8.02 -19.84 -12.13
C LYS A 145 7.73 -19.52 -10.66
N VAL A 146 7.46 -20.54 -9.83
CA VAL A 146 7.22 -20.36 -8.39
C VAL A 146 8.44 -19.78 -7.67
N LEU A 147 9.65 -20.07 -8.17
CA LEU A 147 10.90 -19.56 -7.62
C LEU A 147 11.27 -18.16 -8.14
N LEU A 148 10.48 -17.55 -9.04
CA LEU A 148 10.79 -16.22 -9.57
C LEU A 148 10.48 -15.13 -8.53
N PRO A 149 11.33 -14.09 -8.41
CA PRO A 149 11.08 -12.98 -7.50
C PRO A 149 9.70 -12.33 -7.66
N ALA A 150 9.20 -12.20 -8.89
CA ALA A 150 7.87 -11.64 -9.15
C ALA A 150 6.73 -12.51 -8.59
N TYR A 151 6.84 -13.84 -8.68
CA TYR A 151 5.87 -14.77 -8.13
C TYR A 151 5.88 -14.74 -6.59
N ILE A 152 7.09 -14.71 -6.01
CA ILE A 152 7.28 -14.61 -4.56
C ILE A 152 6.73 -13.28 -4.04
N GLN A 153 6.99 -12.17 -4.72
CA GLN A 153 6.46 -10.85 -4.38
C GLN A 153 4.93 -10.82 -4.39
N ARG A 154 4.29 -11.45 -5.38
CA ARG A 154 2.82 -11.61 -5.42
C ARG A 154 2.32 -12.43 -4.23
N SER A 155 3.00 -13.52 -3.91
CA SER A 155 2.61 -14.39 -2.81
C SER A 155 2.80 -13.70 -1.44
N VAL A 156 3.83 -12.87 -1.29
CA VAL A 156 4.05 -11.98 -0.14
C VAL A 156 2.91 -10.99 0.02
N HIS A 157 2.44 -10.40 -1.08
CA HIS A 157 1.33 -9.46 -1.02
C HIS A 157 0.04 -10.12 -0.52
N ASN A 158 -0.28 -11.30 -1.07
CA ASN A 158 -1.46 -12.07 -0.65
C ASN A 158 -1.35 -12.49 0.81
N GLN A 159 -0.21 -13.05 1.24
CA GLN A 159 -0.03 -13.49 2.62
C GLN A 159 -0.13 -12.32 3.61
N ALA A 160 0.37 -11.13 3.24
CA ALA A 160 0.22 -9.94 4.08
C ALA A 160 -1.24 -9.51 4.21
N ILE A 161 -2.05 -9.64 3.16
CA ILE A 161 -3.49 -9.34 3.21
C ILE A 161 -4.22 -10.36 4.09
N ASP A 162 -3.94 -11.65 3.90
CA ASP A 162 -4.57 -12.72 4.68
C ASP A 162 -4.26 -12.55 6.17
N TYR A 163 -3.01 -12.28 6.52
CA TYR A 163 -2.60 -11.97 7.89
C TYR A 163 -3.39 -10.80 8.48
N ILE A 164 -3.51 -9.69 7.75
CA ILE A 164 -4.26 -8.50 8.18
C ILE A 164 -5.74 -8.84 8.44
N ARG A 165 -6.34 -9.67 7.57
CA ARG A 165 -7.72 -10.13 7.71
C ARG A 165 -7.91 -11.03 8.92
N GLU A 166 -7.04 -12.02 9.09
CA GLU A 166 -7.09 -12.97 10.20
C GLU A 166 -6.98 -12.26 11.56
N GLU A 167 -6.09 -11.27 11.68
CA GLU A 167 -5.97 -10.44 12.89
C GLU A 167 -7.26 -9.66 13.17
N TRP A 168 -7.90 -9.10 12.14
CA TRP A 168 -9.19 -8.42 12.29
C TRP A 168 -10.33 -9.36 12.66
N ASP A 169 -10.40 -10.54 12.05
CA ASP A 169 -11.43 -11.54 12.37
C ASP A 169 -11.24 -12.08 13.79
N TRP A 170 -10.00 -12.27 14.22
CA TRP A 170 -9.66 -12.63 15.60
C TRP A 170 -10.09 -11.52 16.58
N GLU A 171 -9.80 -10.26 16.28
CA GLU A 171 -10.26 -9.13 17.10
C GLU A 171 -11.80 -9.12 17.20
N LYS A 172 -12.51 -9.33 16.08
CA LYS A 172 -13.98 -9.39 16.02
C LYS A 172 -14.57 -10.56 16.82
N SER A 173 -13.89 -11.71 16.87
CA SER A 173 -14.36 -12.87 17.62
C SER A 173 -14.03 -12.79 19.11
N THR A 174 -12.98 -12.05 19.48
CA THR A 174 -12.40 -12.11 20.84
C THR A 174 -12.73 -10.85 21.67
N LEU A 175 -13.08 -9.72 21.04
CA LEU A 175 -13.33 -8.43 21.71
C LEU A 175 -14.83 -8.03 21.75
N GLN A 176 -15.76 -9.00 21.80
CA GLN A 176 -17.21 -8.75 21.70
C GLN A 176 -17.86 -8.02 22.89
N ASP A 177 -17.16 -7.85 24.02
CA ASP A 177 -17.65 -7.17 25.23
C ASP A 177 -16.94 -5.83 25.53
N LEU A 178 -16.72 -5.00 24.51
CA LEU A 178 -16.40 -3.60 24.72
C LEU A 178 -17.68 -2.78 24.61
N ASN A 179 -18.21 -2.35 25.76
CA ASN A 179 -19.19 -1.26 25.87
C ASN A 179 -18.60 -0.02 25.19
N LEU A 180 -18.89 0.15 23.90
CA LEU A 180 -18.51 1.33 23.15
C LEU A 180 -19.40 2.50 23.61
N ASP A 181 -18.75 3.57 24.05
CA ASP A 181 -19.36 4.85 24.40
C ASP A 181 -20.14 5.39 23.18
N PRO A 182 -21.35 5.98 23.33
CA PRO A 182 -22.18 6.43 22.20
C PRO A 182 -21.53 7.48 21.28
N GLU A 183 -20.41 8.08 21.71
CA GLU A 183 -19.67 9.11 20.99
C GLU A 183 -18.44 8.56 20.23
N GLN A 184 -18.08 7.28 20.38
CA GLN A 184 -17.05 6.66 19.53
C GLN A 184 -17.66 6.16 18.23
N GLU A 185 -17.15 6.66 17.10
CA GLU A 185 -17.38 6.03 15.80
C GLU A 185 -17.00 4.55 15.90
N ASP A 186 -17.98 3.71 15.65
CA ASP A 186 -17.82 2.26 15.68
C ASP A 186 -16.70 1.85 14.70
N PRO A 187 -15.56 1.33 15.18
CA PRO A 187 -14.48 0.90 14.30
C PRO A 187 -14.93 -0.20 13.31
N ARG A 188 -16.05 -0.88 13.61
CA ARG A 188 -16.71 -1.87 12.75
C ARG A 188 -17.35 -1.24 11.50
N GLN A 189 -17.66 0.05 11.50
CA GLN A 189 -18.18 0.76 10.31
C GLN A 189 -17.07 1.08 9.29
N ASN A 190 -15.81 1.15 9.71
CA ASN A 190 -14.68 1.38 8.81
C ASN A 190 -14.08 0.09 8.22
N THR A 191 -14.46 -1.09 8.73
CA THR A 191 -13.96 -2.37 8.20
C THR A 191 -14.69 -2.81 6.93
N ALA A 192 -15.92 -2.33 6.71
CA ALA A 192 -16.67 -2.59 5.48
C ALA A 192 -16.04 -1.89 4.27
N ASP A 193 -15.48 -0.69 4.46
CA ASP A 193 -14.90 0.11 3.39
C ASP A 193 -13.59 -0.50 2.84
N ASP A 194 -12.67 -1.00 3.67
CA ASP A 194 -11.40 -1.55 3.16
C ASP A 194 -11.57 -2.89 2.39
N SER A 195 -12.68 -3.60 2.62
CA SER A 195 -13.06 -4.77 1.80
C SER A 195 -13.72 -4.40 0.47
N GLN A 196 -14.31 -3.20 0.37
CA GLN A 196 -14.85 -2.62 -0.88
C GLN A 196 -13.79 -1.88 -1.72
N TYR A 197 -12.65 -1.45 -1.13
CA TYR A 197 -11.68 -0.54 -1.78
C TYR A 197 -10.41 -1.17 -2.40
N MET A 198 -10.39 -2.46 -2.77
CA MET A 198 -9.28 -3.02 -3.57
C MET A 198 -9.75 -3.77 -4.84
N PRO A 199 -9.97 -3.06 -5.96
CA PRO A 199 -10.28 -3.67 -7.27
C PRO A 199 -9.17 -4.51 -7.87
N GLU A 200 -7.96 -4.41 -7.32
CA GLU A 200 -6.85 -5.29 -7.68
C GLU A 200 -7.08 -6.74 -7.21
N ASN A 201 -7.88 -6.96 -6.14
CA ASN A 201 -8.09 -8.30 -5.57
C ASN A 201 -9.28 -9.07 -6.18
N GLN A 202 -10.30 -8.38 -6.72
CA GLN A 202 -11.35 -9.04 -7.52
C GLN A 202 -10.86 -9.36 -8.95
N ALA A 203 -9.89 -8.63 -9.49
CA ALA A 203 -9.43 -8.79 -10.87
C ALA A 203 -8.47 -9.97 -11.13
N ILE A 204 -7.85 -10.59 -10.11
CA ILE A 204 -6.59 -11.33 -10.31
C ILE A 204 -6.70 -12.89 -10.24
N SER A 205 -7.82 -13.50 -9.81
CA SER A 205 -7.81 -14.93 -9.43
C SER A 205 -8.37 -15.97 -10.42
N GLY A 206 -8.97 -15.56 -11.55
CA GLY A 206 -9.40 -16.51 -12.60
C GLY A 206 -9.97 -15.82 -13.84
N GLU A 207 -10.55 -14.65 -13.63
CA GLU A 207 -11.04 -13.76 -14.69
C GLU A 207 -9.93 -13.16 -15.56
N GLN A 208 -8.70 -13.00 -15.05
CA GLN A 208 -7.65 -12.26 -15.74
C GLN A 208 -7.06 -12.93 -16.99
N VAL A 209 -7.03 -14.26 -17.09
CA VAL A 209 -6.62 -14.93 -18.34
C VAL A 209 -7.71 -14.79 -19.39
N SER A 210 -8.98 -14.91 -18.99
CA SER A 210 -10.13 -14.64 -19.88
C SER A 210 -10.19 -13.16 -20.28
N GLN A 211 -9.96 -12.23 -19.35
CA GLN A 211 -9.98 -10.78 -19.58
C GLN A 211 -8.75 -10.32 -20.37
N LEU A 212 -7.57 -10.90 -20.17
CA LEU A 212 -6.39 -10.65 -21.02
C LEU A 212 -6.60 -11.22 -22.42
N ASN A 213 -7.23 -12.39 -22.56
CA ASN A 213 -7.60 -12.93 -23.86
C ASN A 213 -8.69 -12.08 -24.54
N GLN A 214 -9.69 -11.59 -23.81
CA GLN A 214 -10.71 -10.67 -24.33
C GLN A 214 -10.12 -9.31 -24.71
N LEU A 215 -9.22 -8.77 -23.89
CA LEU A 215 -8.45 -7.57 -24.16
C LEU A 215 -7.62 -7.76 -25.43
N ARG A 216 -6.96 -8.91 -25.56
CA ARG A 216 -6.17 -9.30 -26.72
C ARG A 216 -7.03 -9.41 -27.98
N ASP A 217 -8.16 -10.11 -27.91
CA ASP A 217 -9.12 -10.26 -29.02
C ASP A 217 -9.69 -8.90 -29.46
N MET A 218 -9.95 -8.01 -28.51
CA MET A 218 -10.45 -6.67 -28.80
C MET A 218 -9.36 -5.77 -29.38
N LEU A 219 -8.14 -5.82 -28.83
CA LEU A 219 -7.00 -5.06 -29.35
C LEU A 219 -6.65 -5.54 -30.77
N GLU A 220 -6.77 -6.84 -31.05
CA GLU A 220 -6.64 -7.44 -32.38
C GLU A 220 -7.69 -6.87 -33.35
N LYS A 221 -8.97 -6.82 -32.96
CA LYS A 221 -10.04 -6.19 -33.76
C LYS A 221 -9.79 -4.70 -34.00
N MET A 222 -9.32 -3.97 -32.98
CA MET A 222 -9.01 -2.54 -33.10
C MET A 222 -7.79 -2.29 -34.01
N LEU A 223 -6.77 -3.14 -33.96
CA LEU A 223 -5.59 -3.08 -34.85
C LEU A 223 -5.92 -3.46 -36.30
N ALA A 224 -6.91 -4.34 -36.49
CA ALA A 224 -7.43 -4.73 -37.80
C ALA A 224 -8.29 -3.63 -38.46
N ASP A 225 -8.94 -2.77 -37.68
CA ASP A 225 -9.68 -1.62 -38.20
C ASP A 225 -8.73 -0.60 -38.86
N LYS A 226 -9.01 -0.25 -40.12
CA LYS A 226 -8.22 0.73 -40.89
C LYS A 226 -8.46 2.17 -40.44
N LYS A 227 -9.51 2.44 -39.67
CA LYS A 227 -9.87 3.79 -39.21
C LYS A 227 -9.27 4.16 -37.85
N SER A 228 -8.78 3.19 -37.08
CA SER A 228 -8.20 3.42 -35.76
C SER A 228 -6.73 3.91 -35.86
N PRO A 229 -6.28 4.82 -34.97
CA PRO A 229 -4.88 5.19 -34.92
C PRO A 229 -4.05 4.01 -34.39
N LYS A 230 -3.13 3.51 -35.21
CA LYS A 230 -2.35 2.28 -34.92
C LYS A 230 -1.21 2.49 -33.94
N GLU A 231 -0.48 3.60 -34.06
CA GLU A 231 0.72 3.91 -33.25
C GLU A 231 0.44 3.84 -31.72
N PRO A 232 -0.68 4.36 -31.16
CA PRO A 232 -1.03 4.19 -29.74
C PRO A 232 -1.33 2.73 -29.33
N LEU A 233 -1.95 1.94 -30.21
CA LEU A 233 -2.31 0.55 -29.93
C LEU A 233 -1.09 -0.38 -30.03
N GLU A 234 -0.16 -0.10 -30.93
CA GLU A 234 1.13 -0.79 -31.06
C GLU A 234 2.01 -0.57 -29.82
N VAL A 235 1.98 0.64 -29.23
CA VAL A 235 2.66 0.92 -27.96
C VAL A 235 2.07 0.08 -26.82
N VAL A 236 0.74 -0.07 -26.75
CA VAL A 236 0.08 -0.93 -25.74
C VAL A 236 0.51 -2.39 -25.95
N ASP A 237 0.46 -2.90 -27.18
CA ASP A 237 0.87 -4.28 -27.49
C ASP A 237 2.33 -4.56 -27.11
N CYS A 238 3.26 -3.63 -27.35
CA CYS A 238 4.68 -3.75 -26.99
C CYS A 238 4.92 -3.68 -25.48
N MET A 239 4.25 -2.76 -24.79
CA MET A 239 4.41 -2.56 -23.34
C MET A 239 3.89 -3.76 -22.54
N PHE A 240 2.77 -4.36 -22.96
CA PHE A 240 2.17 -5.51 -22.27
C PHE A 240 2.57 -6.87 -22.86
N GLY A 241 3.40 -6.89 -23.91
CA GLY A 241 3.89 -8.12 -24.52
C GLY A 241 2.76 -9.02 -25.01
N LEU A 242 1.74 -8.47 -25.69
CA LEU A 242 0.55 -9.23 -26.12
C LEU A 242 0.80 -10.06 -27.40
N GLY A 243 1.85 -9.73 -28.16
CA GLY A 243 2.26 -10.45 -29.37
C GLY A 243 1.30 -10.27 -30.55
N LEU A 244 0.58 -9.15 -30.62
CA LEU A 244 -0.42 -8.87 -31.64
C LEU A 244 0.17 -8.18 -32.88
N THR A 245 1.32 -7.54 -32.74
CA THR A 245 2.04 -6.85 -33.82
C THR A 245 3.42 -7.45 -34.00
N LYS A 246 4.06 -7.13 -35.13
CA LYS A 246 5.45 -7.54 -35.42
C LYS A 246 6.49 -6.99 -34.45
N PHE A 247 6.10 -6.06 -33.58
CA PHE A 247 6.97 -5.35 -32.64
C PHE A 247 6.89 -5.93 -31.21
N SER A 248 5.91 -6.78 -30.94
CA SER A 248 5.67 -7.39 -29.63
C SER A 248 5.86 -8.91 -29.69
N CYS A 249 6.17 -9.52 -28.55
CA CYS A 249 6.22 -10.97 -28.39
C CYS A 249 5.35 -11.36 -27.20
N ALA A 250 4.51 -12.38 -27.36
CA ALA A 250 3.62 -12.86 -26.31
C ALA A 250 4.40 -13.20 -25.03
N GLY A 251 4.06 -12.56 -23.90
CA GLY A 251 4.68 -12.76 -22.60
C GLY A 251 6.03 -12.06 -22.41
N LYS A 252 6.44 -11.18 -23.34
CA LYS A 252 7.65 -10.34 -23.21
C LYS A 252 7.27 -8.87 -23.23
N GLU A 253 7.14 -8.31 -22.04
CA GLU A 253 6.92 -6.87 -21.82
C GLU A 253 8.18 -6.08 -22.17
N LEU A 254 8.02 -4.95 -22.86
CA LEU A 254 9.10 -4.02 -23.15
C LEU A 254 9.03 -2.83 -22.21
N THR A 255 10.19 -2.35 -21.74
CA THR A 255 10.26 -1.06 -21.06
C THR A 255 9.94 0.08 -22.05
N MET A 256 9.52 1.25 -21.55
CA MET A 256 9.25 2.40 -22.43
C MET A 256 10.46 2.76 -23.31
N ARG A 257 11.68 2.57 -22.80
CA ARG A 257 12.91 2.80 -23.55
C ARG A 257 13.02 1.83 -24.72
N GLU A 258 12.88 0.54 -24.48
CA GLU A 258 12.93 -0.50 -25.51
C GLU A 258 11.78 -0.35 -26.52
N CYS A 259 10.59 0.01 -26.05
CA CYS A 259 9.43 0.30 -26.89
C CYS A 259 9.70 1.49 -27.83
N CYS A 260 10.33 2.56 -27.35
CA CYS A 260 10.75 3.70 -28.19
C CYS A 260 11.73 3.28 -29.29
N ASP A 261 12.66 2.38 -28.97
CA ASP A 261 13.71 1.93 -29.89
C ASP A 261 13.15 0.94 -30.92
N VAL A 262 12.26 0.04 -30.52
CA VAL A 262 11.59 -0.94 -31.39
C VAL A 262 10.60 -0.27 -32.34
N LEU A 263 9.81 0.69 -31.85
CA LEU A 263 8.83 1.43 -32.66
C LEU A 263 9.43 2.64 -33.39
N GLN A 264 10.74 2.91 -33.20
CA GLN A 264 11.46 4.03 -33.78
C GLN A 264 10.73 5.38 -33.59
N LEU A 265 10.23 5.63 -32.36
CA LEU A 265 9.45 6.81 -32.07
C LEU A 265 10.28 8.10 -32.29
N PRO A 266 9.74 9.11 -32.97
CA PRO A 266 10.47 10.34 -33.27
C PRO A 266 10.64 11.20 -32.02
N GLY A 267 11.85 11.76 -31.87
CA GLY A 267 12.20 12.66 -30.78
C GLY A 267 13.69 12.98 -30.79
N GLU A 268 14.03 14.25 -30.58
CA GLU A 268 15.42 14.75 -30.60
C GLU A 268 16.28 14.17 -29.46
N THR A 269 15.66 13.82 -28.33
CA THR A 269 16.33 13.26 -27.15
C THR A 269 15.58 12.04 -26.63
N GLN A 270 16.27 11.15 -25.92
CA GLN A 270 15.65 9.95 -25.35
C GLN A 270 14.52 10.30 -24.36
N ALA A 271 14.66 11.39 -23.61
CA ALA A 271 13.62 11.88 -22.71
C ALA A 271 12.35 12.30 -23.47
N ARG A 272 12.49 12.98 -24.63
CA ARG A 272 11.33 13.35 -25.46
C ARG A 272 10.66 12.13 -26.10
N LYS A 273 11.44 11.12 -26.51
CA LYS A 273 10.89 9.85 -27.02
C LYS A 273 10.07 9.13 -25.95
N ILE A 274 10.60 9.03 -24.72
CA ILE A 274 9.89 8.42 -23.58
C ILE A 274 8.62 9.20 -23.24
N ALA A 275 8.67 10.53 -23.20
CA ALA A 275 7.48 11.36 -22.95
C ALA A 275 6.40 11.15 -24.03
N ARG A 276 6.78 11.05 -25.31
CA ARG A 276 5.85 10.72 -26.40
C ARG A 276 5.29 9.31 -26.26
N CYS A 277 6.12 8.33 -25.90
CA CYS A 277 5.69 6.95 -25.65
C CYS A 277 4.65 6.90 -24.52
N GLN A 278 4.84 7.67 -23.44
CA GLN A 278 3.88 7.78 -22.35
C GLN A 278 2.54 8.35 -22.83
N VAL A 279 2.55 9.43 -23.63
CA VAL A 279 1.32 10.01 -24.20
C VAL A 279 0.60 9.03 -25.12
N LEU A 280 1.34 8.28 -25.94
CA LEU A 280 0.77 7.25 -26.83
C LEU A 280 0.20 6.08 -26.03
N LEU A 281 0.87 5.64 -24.97
CA LEU A 281 0.39 4.61 -24.05
C LEU A 281 -0.92 5.04 -23.37
N ASP A 282 -0.96 6.26 -22.82
CA ASP A 282 -2.16 6.79 -22.18
C ASP A 282 -3.34 6.91 -23.16
N LYS A 283 -3.07 7.35 -24.40
CA LYS A 283 -4.08 7.40 -25.46
C LYS A 283 -4.56 6.00 -25.87
N GLY A 284 -3.66 5.04 -26.03
CA GLY A 284 -3.99 3.65 -26.37
C GLY A 284 -4.84 2.99 -25.28
N LEU A 285 -4.45 3.14 -24.01
CA LEU A 285 -5.23 2.65 -22.87
C LEU A 285 -6.61 3.29 -22.78
N SER A 286 -6.73 4.59 -23.09
CA SER A 286 -8.04 5.27 -23.15
C SER A 286 -8.94 4.68 -24.24
N MET A 287 -8.41 4.46 -25.45
CA MET A 287 -9.14 3.83 -26.55
C MET A 287 -9.61 2.41 -26.21
N VAL A 288 -8.76 1.64 -25.54
CA VAL A 288 -9.08 0.29 -25.08
C VAL A 288 -10.17 0.32 -24.02
N ARG A 289 -10.10 1.22 -23.03
CA ARG A 289 -11.17 1.40 -22.05
C ARG A 289 -12.51 1.76 -22.70
N GLU A 290 -12.49 2.65 -23.68
CA GLU A 290 -13.69 3.04 -24.41
C GLU A 290 -14.27 1.87 -25.23
N GLY A 291 -13.42 1.07 -25.88
CA GLY A 291 -13.82 -0.16 -26.56
C GLY A 291 -14.42 -1.21 -25.62
N ILE A 292 -13.87 -1.36 -24.41
CA ILE A 292 -14.43 -2.25 -23.37
C ILE A 292 -15.80 -1.74 -22.92
N ARG A 293 -15.94 -0.44 -22.65
CA ARG A 293 -17.23 0.17 -22.24
C ARG A 293 -18.33 -0.02 -23.27
N GLN A 294 -18.00 0.08 -24.56
CA GLN A 294 -18.99 -0.05 -25.63
C GLN A 294 -19.42 -1.49 -25.90
N ASN A 295 -18.51 -2.47 -25.70
CA ASN A 295 -18.76 -3.86 -26.11
C ASN A 295 -18.99 -4.83 -24.94
N LEU A 296 -18.60 -4.49 -23.71
CA LEU A 296 -18.64 -5.36 -22.53
C LEU A 296 -19.08 -4.58 -21.26
N PRO A 297 -20.34 -4.12 -21.17
CA PRO A 297 -20.82 -3.29 -20.07
C PRO A 297 -20.69 -3.95 -18.69
N GLY A 298 -20.91 -5.28 -18.60
CA GLY A 298 -20.80 -6.00 -17.33
C GLY A 298 -19.37 -6.05 -16.74
N ILE A 299 -18.32 -5.97 -17.58
CA ILE A 299 -16.93 -5.87 -17.10
C ILE A 299 -16.59 -4.43 -16.73
N ALA A 300 -17.16 -3.45 -17.44
CA ALA A 300 -17.02 -2.04 -17.09
C ALA A 300 -17.62 -1.73 -15.70
N ASP A 301 -18.72 -2.39 -15.34
CA ASP A 301 -19.36 -2.25 -14.03
C ASP A 301 -18.53 -2.91 -12.91
N CYS A 302 -17.94 -4.10 -13.14
CA CYS A 302 -17.05 -4.76 -12.18
C CYS A 302 -15.69 -4.06 -12.00
N TRP A 303 -15.26 -3.24 -12.96
CA TRP A 303 -14.00 -2.47 -12.89
C TRP A 303 -14.19 -1.02 -12.45
N GLN A 304 -15.42 -0.57 -12.24
CA GLN A 304 -15.68 0.77 -11.72
C GLN A 304 -15.33 0.84 -10.23
N LYS A 305 -14.20 1.47 -9.91
CA LYS A 305 -14.01 2.09 -8.60
C LYS A 305 -15.10 3.13 -8.44
N GLU A 306 -15.97 2.97 -7.44
CA GLU A 306 -16.86 4.05 -7.02
C GLU A 306 -16.01 5.30 -6.78
N THR A 307 -16.18 6.29 -7.63
CA THR A 307 -15.39 7.52 -7.61
C THR A 307 -16.17 8.54 -6.83
N ASN A 308 -15.82 8.69 -5.55
CA ASN A 308 -16.47 9.67 -4.70
C ASN A 308 -16.13 11.10 -5.15
N VAL A 309 -17.12 11.81 -5.68
CA VAL A 309 -16.96 13.16 -6.23
C VAL A 309 -16.49 14.18 -5.19
N ASN A 310 -16.65 13.92 -3.90
CA ASN A 310 -16.18 14.81 -2.83
C ASN A 310 -14.68 14.68 -2.55
N ARG A 311 -14.08 13.52 -2.83
CA ARG A 311 -12.65 13.25 -2.60
C ARG A 311 -11.82 13.18 -3.87
N ALA A 312 -12.43 12.79 -4.99
CA ALA A 312 -11.76 12.54 -6.25
C ALA A 312 -10.89 13.73 -6.67
N SER A 313 -9.67 13.44 -7.09
CA SER A 313 -8.78 14.45 -7.66
C SER A 313 -9.32 14.97 -8.99
N ARG A 314 -8.87 16.16 -9.40
CA ARG A 314 -9.19 16.72 -10.74
C ARG A 314 -8.93 15.71 -11.86
N ARG A 315 -7.82 14.96 -11.77
CA ARG A 315 -7.45 13.94 -12.74
C ARG A 315 -8.48 12.81 -12.79
N GLU A 316 -8.94 12.33 -11.66
CA GLU A 316 -9.95 11.27 -11.57
C GLU A 316 -11.30 11.76 -12.12
N LEU A 317 -11.74 12.96 -11.76
CA LEU A 317 -12.96 13.56 -12.30
C LEU A 317 -12.91 13.71 -13.84
N ASN A 318 -11.77 14.14 -14.39
CA ASN A 318 -11.60 14.28 -15.84
C ASN A 318 -11.47 12.92 -16.55
N GLN A 319 -10.59 12.03 -16.07
CA GLN A 319 -10.22 10.81 -16.79
C GLN A 319 -11.19 9.64 -16.54
N GLN A 320 -11.73 9.53 -15.34
CA GLN A 320 -12.64 8.42 -14.98
C GLN A 320 -14.10 8.81 -15.24
N LEU A 321 -14.53 9.98 -14.76
CA LEU A 321 -15.92 10.44 -14.91
C LEU A 321 -16.17 11.21 -16.22
N GLY A 322 -15.11 11.66 -16.91
CA GLY A 322 -15.25 12.40 -18.17
C GLY A 322 -15.86 13.78 -17.98
N MET A 323 -15.62 14.42 -16.83
CA MET A 323 -16.03 15.80 -16.58
C MET A 323 -15.13 16.77 -17.34
N THR A 324 -15.70 17.91 -17.73
CA THR A 324 -14.95 19.03 -18.31
C THR A 324 -14.28 19.85 -17.21
N GLU A 325 -13.18 20.55 -17.51
CA GLU A 325 -12.50 21.43 -16.54
C GLU A 325 -13.47 22.42 -15.88
N SER A 326 -14.40 23.00 -16.65
CA SER A 326 -15.41 23.91 -16.09
C SER A 326 -16.37 23.24 -15.10
N GLU A 327 -16.75 21.97 -15.35
CA GLU A 327 -17.59 21.20 -14.44
C GLU A 327 -16.79 20.83 -13.18
N VAL A 328 -15.52 20.45 -13.33
CA VAL A 328 -14.62 20.12 -12.22
C VAL A 328 -14.37 21.34 -11.33
N GLU A 329 -14.15 22.52 -11.90
CA GLU A 329 -13.99 23.77 -11.14
C GLU A 329 -15.24 24.09 -10.33
N ARG A 330 -16.42 24.09 -10.97
CA ARG A 330 -17.70 24.30 -10.26
C ARG A 330 -17.89 23.26 -9.16
N LEU A 331 -17.57 22.00 -9.45
CA LEU A 331 -17.71 20.90 -8.52
C LEU A 331 -16.87 21.14 -7.26
N ILE A 332 -15.58 21.41 -7.42
CA ILE A 332 -14.62 21.62 -6.32
C ILE A 332 -15.00 22.83 -5.47
N VAL A 333 -15.46 23.91 -6.11
CA VAL A 333 -15.87 25.13 -5.40
C VAL A 333 -17.04 24.86 -4.45
N GLN A 334 -17.96 23.95 -4.79
CA GLN A 334 -19.18 23.72 -4.01
C GLN A 334 -19.25 22.37 -3.30
N ARG A 335 -18.11 21.68 -3.18
CA ARG A 335 -17.98 20.55 -2.23
C ARG A 335 -18.40 21.01 -0.84
N GLN A 336 -19.04 20.19 -0.01
CA GLN A 336 -19.39 18.78 -0.21
C GLN A 336 -20.82 18.60 -0.77
N TYR A 337 -21.07 17.44 -1.36
CA TYR A 337 -22.40 16.99 -1.81
C TYR A 337 -22.85 15.77 -1.00
N ARG A 338 -24.09 15.72 -0.54
CA ARG A 338 -24.61 14.54 0.20
C ARG A 338 -25.19 13.46 -0.71
N ARG A 339 -25.58 13.86 -1.92
CA ARG A 339 -26.12 12.97 -2.97
C ARG A 339 -25.75 13.53 -4.34
N LEU A 340 -25.65 12.65 -5.34
CA LEU A 340 -25.26 13.06 -6.69
C LEU A 340 -26.26 14.03 -7.34
N LEU A 341 -27.54 13.92 -6.98
CA LEU A 341 -28.59 14.81 -7.47
C LEU A 341 -28.35 16.29 -7.11
N GLU A 342 -27.61 16.57 -6.04
CA GLU A 342 -27.18 17.93 -5.71
C GLU A 342 -26.28 18.56 -6.78
N LEU A 343 -25.57 17.75 -7.59
CA LEU A 343 -24.77 18.28 -8.70
C LEU A 343 -25.65 18.95 -9.77
N VAL A 344 -26.89 18.48 -9.92
CA VAL A 344 -27.87 19.11 -10.82
C VAL A 344 -28.53 20.30 -10.13
N GLU A 345 -28.96 20.15 -8.87
CA GLU A 345 -29.59 21.23 -8.08
C GLU A 345 -28.67 22.46 -7.99
N LYS A 346 -27.36 22.25 -7.83
CA LYS A 346 -26.32 23.28 -7.76
C LYS A 346 -25.79 23.72 -9.13
N SER A 347 -26.40 23.28 -10.23
CA SER A 347 -26.02 23.63 -11.60
C SER A 347 -24.56 23.30 -11.95
N ILE A 348 -23.99 22.26 -11.33
CA ILE A 348 -22.66 21.75 -11.68
C ILE A 348 -22.72 21.07 -13.03
N LEU A 349 -23.73 20.22 -13.23
CA LEU A 349 -23.97 19.43 -14.45
C LEU A 349 -25.46 19.36 -14.79
N LYS A 350 -25.78 19.03 -16.05
CA LYS A 350 -27.16 18.87 -16.54
C LYS A 350 -27.70 17.49 -16.15
N GLU A 351 -29.01 17.36 -15.99
CA GLU A 351 -29.68 16.10 -15.61
C GLU A 351 -29.34 14.93 -16.54
N ALA A 352 -29.23 15.17 -17.85
CA ALA A 352 -28.84 14.14 -18.82
C ALA A 352 -27.43 13.58 -18.55
N ARG A 353 -26.52 14.40 -17.98
CA ARG A 353 -25.15 14.00 -17.63
C ARG A 353 -25.09 13.26 -16.31
N LEU A 354 -26.06 13.44 -15.42
CA LEU A 354 -26.07 12.77 -14.11
C LEU A 354 -26.09 11.25 -14.28
N LYS A 355 -26.97 10.74 -15.16
CA LYS A 355 -27.05 9.31 -15.48
C LYS A 355 -25.75 8.77 -16.08
N GLU A 356 -25.05 9.58 -16.87
CA GLU A 356 -23.75 9.21 -17.43
C GLU A 356 -22.69 9.10 -16.34
N LEU A 357 -22.66 10.03 -15.38
CA LEU A 357 -21.76 9.95 -14.23
C LEU A 357 -22.06 8.73 -13.34
N GLU A 358 -23.33 8.46 -13.06
CA GLU A 358 -23.78 7.28 -12.31
C GLU A 358 -23.33 5.99 -13.02
N SER A 359 -23.50 5.91 -14.34
CA SER A 359 -23.03 4.76 -15.14
C SER A 359 -21.51 4.62 -15.22
N LYS A 360 -20.76 5.64 -14.77
CA LYS A 360 -19.30 5.63 -14.65
C LYS A 360 -18.84 5.43 -13.20
N GLY A 361 -19.77 5.13 -12.29
CA GLY A 361 -19.46 4.82 -10.90
C GLY A 361 -19.25 6.06 -10.04
N ALA A 362 -19.76 7.23 -10.43
CA ALA A 362 -19.72 8.39 -9.54
C ALA A 362 -20.59 8.13 -8.29
N VAL A 363 -20.08 8.48 -7.11
CA VAL A 363 -20.86 8.50 -5.86
C VAL A 363 -20.64 9.82 -5.13
N ALA A 364 -21.60 10.23 -4.33
CA ALA A 364 -21.47 11.39 -3.45
C ALA A 364 -21.64 10.92 -2.00
N ALA A 365 -20.51 10.67 -1.34
CA ALA A 365 -20.47 10.36 0.08
C ALA A 365 -19.67 11.44 0.80
N PHE A 366 -20.15 11.88 1.96
CA PHE A 366 -19.51 12.95 2.72
C PHE A 366 -18.13 12.51 3.22
N VAL A 367 -17.14 13.40 3.14
CA VAL A 367 -15.74 13.07 3.46
C VAL A 367 -15.24 13.97 4.58
N PRO A 368 -15.05 13.45 5.81
CA PRO A 368 -14.42 14.20 6.88
C PRO A 368 -12.91 14.36 6.60
N VAL A 369 -12.41 15.58 6.75
CA VAL A 369 -10.99 15.93 6.55
C VAL A 369 -10.43 16.44 7.86
N ASP A 370 -9.56 15.64 8.48
CA ASP A 370 -8.90 16.03 9.72
C ASP A 370 -7.84 17.09 9.47
N ILE A 371 -8.05 18.29 10.00
CA ILE A 371 -7.19 19.45 9.83
C ILE A 371 -5.77 19.18 10.34
N ASN A 372 -5.53 18.24 11.26
CA ASN A 372 -4.20 17.97 11.79
C ASN A 372 -3.38 16.99 10.93
N SER A 373 -4.04 16.12 10.16
CA SER A 373 -3.38 15.09 9.35
C SER A 373 -3.55 15.28 7.83
N ALA A 374 -4.48 16.12 7.39
CA ALA A 374 -4.79 16.35 5.98
C ALA A 374 -3.59 16.84 5.17
N THR A 375 -3.40 16.35 3.95
CA THR A 375 -2.34 16.88 3.09
C THR A 375 -2.66 18.29 2.62
N ASN A 376 -1.65 19.05 2.19
CA ASN A 376 -1.86 20.38 1.60
C ASN A 376 -2.84 20.30 0.41
N ARG A 377 -2.81 19.20 -0.35
CA ARG A 377 -3.75 18.96 -1.44
C ARG A 377 -5.19 18.75 -0.95
N ASP A 378 -5.40 17.98 0.11
CA ASP A 378 -6.74 17.76 0.67
C ASP A 378 -7.36 19.07 1.19
N LEU A 379 -6.52 19.93 1.80
CA LEU A 379 -6.94 21.26 2.23
C LEU A 379 -7.43 22.14 1.07
N MET A 380 -6.75 22.08 -0.07
CA MET A 380 -7.14 22.87 -1.24
C MET A 380 -8.32 22.25 -1.99
N ASP A 381 -8.23 20.96 -2.33
CA ASP A 381 -9.16 20.28 -3.24
C ASP A 381 -10.48 19.90 -2.55
N ILE A 382 -10.49 19.68 -1.23
CA ILE A 382 -11.68 19.27 -0.47
C ILE A 382 -12.18 20.42 0.39
N LEU A 383 -11.30 21.00 1.21
CA LEU A 383 -11.67 22.10 2.11
C LEU A 383 -11.68 23.48 1.43
N GLY A 384 -11.27 23.59 0.16
CA GLY A 384 -11.37 24.82 -0.62
C GLY A 384 -10.44 25.95 -0.17
N LEU A 385 -9.40 25.64 0.61
CA LEU A 385 -8.41 26.63 1.02
C LEU A 385 -7.55 27.05 -0.17
N ASP A 386 -7.16 28.33 -0.20
CA ASP A 386 -6.14 28.78 -1.14
C ASP A 386 -4.77 28.23 -0.75
N LYS A 387 -3.85 28.18 -1.71
CA LYS A 387 -2.52 27.58 -1.55
C LYS A 387 -1.74 28.18 -0.38
N VAL A 388 -1.84 29.49 -0.16
CA VAL A 388 -1.07 30.19 0.89
C VAL A 388 -1.61 29.82 2.26
N THR A 389 -2.94 29.85 2.43
CA THR A 389 -3.59 29.47 3.69
C THR A 389 -3.40 27.98 3.99
N ALA A 390 -3.56 27.10 3.01
CA ALA A 390 -3.33 25.66 3.17
C ALA A 390 -1.91 25.35 3.66
N GLN A 391 -0.90 26.03 3.11
CA GLN A 391 0.48 25.89 3.56
C GLN A 391 0.68 26.37 5.00
N LYS A 392 0.16 27.56 5.35
CA LYS A 392 0.24 28.09 6.73
C LYS A 392 -0.47 27.17 7.74
N VAL A 393 -1.60 26.59 7.35
CA VAL A 393 -2.32 25.60 8.15
C VAL A 393 -1.44 24.39 8.39
N CYS A 394 -0.80 23.83 7.36
CA CYS A 394 0.14 22.72 7.53
C CYS A 394 1.31 23.05 8.47
N GLU A 395 1.86 24.26 8.39
CA GLU A 395 3.02 24.71 9.19
C GLU A 395 2.67 24.95 10.67
N LYS A 396 1.43 25.36 10.99
CA LYS A 396 1.02 25.70 12.36
C LYS A 396 0.34 24.56 13.13
N ARG A 397 0.20 23.38 12.53
CA ARG A 397 -0.31 22.19 13.22
C ARG A 397 0.66 21.69 14.30
N PRO A 398 0.19 20.96 15.31
CA PRO A 398 -1.21 20.54 15.52
C PRO A 398 -2.06 21.64 16.18
N PHE A 399 -3.35 21.66 15.85
CA PHE A 399 -4.35 22.50 16.50
C PHE A 399 -5.09 21.70 17.59
N PRO A 400 -5.29 22.27 18.78
CA PRO A 400 -6.06 21.62 19.85
C PRO A 400 -7.57 21.74 19.62
N HIS A 401 -8.04 22.87 19.09
CA HIS A 401 -9.44 23.11 18.75
C HIS A 401 -9.58 23.83 17.41
N LEU A 402 -10.76 23.74 16.78
CA LEU A 402 -11.01 24.38 15.48
C LEU A 402 -11.03 25.91 15.57
N SER A 403 -11.36 26.47 16.75
CA SER A 403 -11.30 27.92 17.00
C SER A 403 -9.89 28.48 16.84
N ASN A 404 -8.84 27.67 17.05
CA ASN A 404 -7.46 28.09 16.87
C ASN A 404 -7.15 28.54 15.44
N LEU A 405 -7.89 28.05 14.44
CA LEU A 405 -7.73 28.53 13.06
C LEU A 405 -8.10 30.01 12.93
N VAL A 406 -9.08 30.48 13.69
CA VAL A 406 -9.49 31.89 13.73
C VAL A 406 -8.57 32.70 14.63
N GLU A 407 -8.24 32.19 15.81
CA GLU A 407 -7.33 32.85 16.77
C GLU A 407 -5.94 33.10 16.16
N LEU A 408 -5.42 32.15 15.39
CA LEU A 408 -4.13 32.26 14.70
C LEU A 408 -4.21 33.02 13.37
N GLN A 409 -5.36 33.64 13.09
CA GLN A 409 -5.67 34.40 11.88
C GLN A 409 -5.35 33.62 10.59
N LEU A 410 -5.58 32.30 10.62
CA LEU A 410 -5.45 31.45 9.43
C LEU A 410 -6.72 31.55 8.58
N VAL A 411 -7.88 31.67 9.22
CA VAL A 411 -9.18 31.91 8.58
C VAL A 411 -10.00 32.89 9.42
N ASN A 412 -11.05 33.47 8.85
CA ASN A 412 -12.05 34.23 9.60
C ASN A 412 -13.22 33.33 10.03
N GLU A 413 -14.15 33.85 10.84
CA GLU A 413 -15.31 33.07 11.32
C GLU A 413 -16.18 32.52 10.19
N THR A 414 -16.35 33.27 9.10
CA THR A 414 -17.08 32.81 7.91
C THR A 414 -16.35 31.67 7.23
N GLY A 415 -15.03 31.78 7.07
CA GLY A 415 -14.18 30.74 6.52
C GLY A 415 -14.16 29.48 7.39
N LEU A 416 -14.19 29.62 8.71
CA LEU A 416 -14.31 28.46 9.61
C LEU A 416 -15.65 27.74 9.42
N LYS A 417 -16.76 28.46 9.28
CA LYS A 417 -18.08 27.87 8.97
C LYS A 417 -18.09 27.17 7.62
N GLU A 418 -17.45 27.77 6.61
CA GLU A 418 -17.30 27.14 5.28
C GLU A 418 -16.47 25.86 5.35
N LEU A 419 -15.36 25.87 6.11
CA LEU A 419 -14.53 24.69 6.34
C LEU A 419 -15.33 23.57 7.01
N LEU A 420 -16.09 23.89 8.06
CA LEU A 420 -16.97 22.93 8.73
C LEU A 420 -18.02 22.35 7.76
N GLY A 421 -18.65 23.21 6.94
CA GLY A 421 -19.59 22.78 5.90
C GLY A 421 -18.95 21.89 4.82
N ARG A 422 -17.65 22.03 4.60
CA ARG A 422 -16.83 21.21 3.69
C ARG A 422 -16.28 19.93 4.34
N GLY A 423 -16.63 19.65 5.58
CA GLY A 423 -16.22 18.44 6.30
C GLY A 423 -14.90 18.57 7.05
N CYS A 424 -14.46 19.80 7.36
CA CYS A 424 -13.32 20.00 8.26
C CYS A 424 -13.65 19.45 9.64
N VAL A 425 -12.83 18.51 10.10
CA VAL A 425 -12.87 17.96 11.45
C VAL A 425 -11.51 18.13 12.10
N LEU A 426 -11.45 17.98 13.42
CA LEU A 426 -10.21 18.01 14.16
C LEU A 426 -10.15 16.77 15.02
N LYS A 427 -9.19 15.89 14.72
CA LYS A 427 -8.82 14.82 15.64
C LYS A 427 -7.81 15.43 16.61
N VAL A 428 -8.19 15.51 17.88
CA VAL A 428 -7.33 16.06 18.93
C VAL A 428 -6.05 15.23 18.95
N VAL A 429 -4.92 15.89 18.68
CA VAL A 429 -3.61 15.28 18.85
C VAL A 429 -3.36 15.25 20.35
N VAL A 430 -3.76 14.14 20.97
CA VAL A 430 -3.39 13.86 22.36
C VAL A 430 -1.87 13.67 22.34
N GLU A 431 -1.13 14.68 22.80
CA GLU A 431 0.28 14.49 23.19
C GLU A 431 0.33 13.22 24.04
N GLY A 432 1.26 12.31 23.71
CA GLY A 432 1.29 10.96 24.27
C GLY A 432 0.90 10.94 25.75
N ARG A 433 -0.15 10.18 26.08
CA ARG A 433 -0.74 10.17 27.42
C ARG A 433 0.37 10.02 28.45
N LYS A 434 0.42 10.94 29.40
CA LYS A 434 1.46 10.95 30.43
C LYS A 434 1.15 9.88 31.46
N ASP A 435 2.17 9.20 31.96
CA ASP A 435 1.95 8.23 33.01
C ASP A 435 1.50 8.94 34.29
N ILE A 436 0.29 8.62 34.74
CA ILE A 436 -0.29 9.20 35.95
C ILE A 436 0.52 8.83 37.18
N ASN A 437 1.36 7.79 37.16
CA ASN A 437 2.22 7.42 38.28
C ASN A 437 3.46 8.31 38.41
N SER A 438 3.89 8.97 37.32
CA SER A 438 5.09 9.82 37.28
C SER A 438 4.79 11.30 37.05
N ALA A 439 3.58 11.67 36.64
CA ALA A 439 3.20 13.05 36.35
C ALA A 439 3.25 13.95 37.61
N PRO A 440 4.03 15.06 37.63
CA PRO A 440 4.10 15.96 38.78
C PRO A 440 2.76 16.68 39.05
N LEU A 441 2.52 17.10 40.29
CA LEU A 441 1.25 17.72 40.71
C LEU A 441 0.84 18.91 39.83
N ASP A 442 1.78 19.78 39.50
CA ASP A 442 1.53 20.95 38.63
C ASP A 442 1.05 20.54 37.23
N GLU A 443 1.48 19.38 36.73
CA GLU A 443 1.05 18.87 35.43
C GLU A 443 -0.35 18.23 35.48
N LEU A 444 -0.70 17.57 36.58
CA LEU A 444 -2.07 17.07 36.80
C LEU A 444 -3.06 18.24 36.76
N VAL A 445 -2.75 19.32 37.47
CA VAL A 445 -3.60 20.52 37.54
C VAL A 445 -3.66 21.25 36.18
N LYS A 446 -2.52 21.41 35.49
CA LYS A 446 -2.49 22.00 34.14
C LYS A 446 -3.31 21.22 33.12
N SER A 447 -3.46 19.91 33.32
CA SER A 447 -4.23 19.03 32.43
C SER A 447 -5.73 19.06 32.71
N GLY A 448 -6.21 19.93 33.62
CA GLY A 448 -7.63 20.13 33.90
C GLY A 448 -8.18 19.34 35.09
N ILE A 449 -7.33 18.67 35.88
CA ILE A 449 -7.74 17.94 37.09
C ILE A 449 -7.88 18.92 38.27
N GLU A 450 -8.97 18.80 39.04
CA GLU A 450 -9.16 19.61 40.26
C GLU A 450 -7.99 19.43 41.24
N SER A 451 -7.50 20.52 41.85
CA SER A 451 -6.34 20.48 42.75
C SER A 451 -6.51 19.53 43.94
N SER A 452 -7.74 19.36 44.44
CA SER A 452 -8.06 18.41 45.51
C SER A 452 -7.87 16.96 45.03
N LEU A 453 -8.33 16.63 43.82
CA LEU A 453 -8.22 15.32 43.21
C LEU A 453 -6.78 15.00 42.78
N ALA A 454 -6.07 15.96 42.21
CA ALA A 454 -4.66 15.86 41.84
C ALA A 454 -3.76 15.49 43.04
N LYS A 455 -4.02 16.09 44.21
CA LYS A 455 -3.30 15.76 45.47
C LYS A 455 -3.63 14.35 45.98
N ARG A 456 -4.87 13.88 45.77
CA ARG A 456 -5.26 12.51 46.14
C ARG A 456 -4.58 11.49 45.24
N ILE A 457 -4.55 11.77 43.94
CA ILE A 457 -3.80 10.97 42.95
C ILE A 457 -2.33 10.90 43.35
N GLU A 458 -1.68 12.03 43.61
CA GLU A 458 -0.26 12.07 44.01
C GLU A 458 0.04 11.22 45.27
N ARG A 459 -0.88 11.20 46.24
CA ARG A 459 -0.75 10.41 47.48
C ARG A 459 -1.01 8.92 47.31
N GLY A 460 -1.85 8.54 46.35
CA GLY A 460 -2.28 7.15 46.15
C GLY A 460 -1.42 6.36 45.19
N ARG A 461 -0.51 7.01 44.46
CA ARG A 461 0.42 6.33 43.52
C ARG A 461 1.36 5.36 44.25
N PRO A 462 1.83 4.29 43.58
CA PRO A 462 1.50 3.94 42.20
C PRO A 462 0.20 3.14 42.11
N PHE A 463 -0.52 3.32 41.01
CA PHE A 463 -1.70 2.53 40.66
C PHE A 463 -1.34 1.55 39.54
N GLY A 464 -1.73 0.29 39.67
CA GLY A 464 -1.52 -0.75 38.66
C GLY A 464 -2.63 -0.81 37.63
N THR A 465 -3.84 -0.37 37.96
CA THR A 465 -5.01 -0.38 37.05
C THR A 465 -5.91 0.84 37.24
N TRP A 466 -6.74 1.15 36.23
CA TRP A 466 -7.70 2.24 36.32
C TRP A 466 -8.79 1.97 37.35
N ALA A 467 -9.15 0.69 37.55
CA ALA A 467 -10.10 0.29 38.59
C ALA A 467 -9.55 0.58 39.99
N GLU A 468 -8.27 0.31 40.23
CA GLU A 468 -7.62 0.63 41.51
C GLU A 468 -7.59 2.14 41.78
N LEU A 469 -7.33 2.95 40.75
CA LEU A 469 -7.42 4.40 40.84
C LEU A 469 -8.85 4.85 41.16
N GLU A 470 -9.84 4.28 40.48
CA GLU A 470 -11.25 4.59 40.65
C GLU A 470 -11.74 4.28 42.06
N ASP A 471 -11.41 3.09 42.57
CA ASP A 471 -11.72 2.64 43.92
C ASP A 471 -11.06 3.52 44.99
N TYR A 472 -9.79 3.90 44.80
CA TYR A 472 -9.05 4.75 45.72
C TYR A 472 -9.60 6.19 45.76
N LEU A 473 -9.93 6.72 44.58
CA LEU A 473 -10.46 8.08 44.45
C LEU A 473 -11.95 8.15 44.80
N GLN A 474 -12.67 7.02 44.85
CA GLN A 474 -14.12 6.98 45.04
C GLN A 474 -14.85 7.90 44.07
N ILE A 475 -14.38 7.93 42.81
CA ILE A 475 -14.99 8.70 41.72
C ILE A 475 -15.49 7.75 40.65
N ASP A 476 -16.38 8.24 39.79
CA ASP A 476 -16.77 7.54 38.56
C ASP A 476 -15.90 8.10 37.43
N LEU A 477 -14.96 7.30 36.93
CA LEU A 477 -14.02 7.76 35.90
C LEU A 477 -14.73 8.09 34.57
N ASN A 478 -15.95 7.60 34.35
CA ASN A 478 -16.73 7.96 33.15
C ASN A 478 -17.23 9.41 33.21
N LYS A 479 -17.28 10.01 34.40
CA LYS A 479 -17.65 11.42 34.60
C LYS A 479 -16.44 12.37 34.60
N GLU A 480 -15.23 11.82 34.55
CA GLU A 480 -13.97 12.56 34.54
C GLU A 480 -13.11 12.17 33.32
N PRO A 481 -13.57 12.47 32.08
CA PRO A 481 -12.94 12.02 30.84
C PRO A 481 -11.51 12.55 30.69
N VAL A 482 -11.22 13.69 31.33
CA VAL A 482 -9.92 14.35 31.35
C VAL A 482 -8.80 13.42 31.82
N LEU A 483 -9.06 12.56 32.82
CA LEU A 483 -8.07 11.63 33.36
C LEU A 483 -7.64 10.60 32.32
N ARG A 484 -8.59 9.96 31.64
CA ARG A 484 -8.30 8.92 30.64
C ARG A 484 -7.83 9.46 29.30
N GLN A 485 -8.21 10.70 28.97
CA GLN A 485 -7.77 11.39 27.76
C GLN A 485 -6.32 11.84 27.87
N ASN A 486 -5.92 12.40 29.01
CA ASN A 486 -4.60 13.02 29.17
C ASN A 486 -3.53 12.10 29.77
N PHE A 487 -3.95 11.04 30.48
CA PHE A 487 -3.03 10.17 31.22
C PHE A 487 -3.17 8.68 30.89
N CYS A 488 -2.09 7.92 31.10
CA CYS A 488 -2.04 6.45 31.05
C CYS A 488 -1.53 5.92 32.40
N LEU A 489 -1.66 4.61 32.61
CA LEU A 489 -1.02 3.92 33.73
C LEU A 489 0.18 3.17 33.18
N GLY A 490 1.38 3.71 33.39
CA GLY A 490 2.62 3.02 33.10
C GLY A 490 2.83 1.92 34.14
N ILE A 491 2.85 0.66 33.70
CA ILE A 491 3.28 -0.45 34.55
C ILE A 491 4.81 -0.53 34.36
N PHE A 492 5.55 0.11 35.27
CA PHE A 492 7.01 0.25 35.29
C PHE A 492 7.60 1.16 34.19
N SER A 493 8.01 2.36 34.61
CA SER A 493 9.04 3.14 33.92
C SER A 493 10.33 2.96 34.71
N ASP A 494 11.39 2.45 34.09
CA ASP A 494 12.76 2.69 34.56
C ASP A 494 13.15 4.15 34.30
#